data_AF-A0A2N6AST6-F1
#
_entry.id   AF-A0A2N6AST6-F1
#
_cell.length_a   1.000
_cell.length_b   1.000
_cell.length_c   1.000
_cell.angle_alpha   90.00
_cell.angle_beta   90.00
_cell.angle_gamma   90.00
#
_symmetry.space_group_name_H-M   'P 1'
#
loop_
_entity.id
_entity.type
_entity.pdbx_description
1 polymer ?
#
loop_
_entity_poly.entity_id
_entity_poly.type
_entity_poly.pdbx_seq_one_letter_code
_entity_poly.pdbx_strand_id
1 'polypeptide(L)'
;RKATELVLGSGADFVKTSTGFGTDGAKISDIRLIKEIVGNRVGIKASGGIRDREKALKMVEAGATRIGASASVKIVESGGKNER
;
A
#
# COMPACT_ATOMS: atom_id res chain seq x y z
N ARG A 1 13.41 3.47 -5.80
CA ARG A 1 14.30 4.34 -4.98
C ARG A 1 14.28 5.79 -5.47
N LYS A 2 14.92 6.15 -6.59
CA LYS A 2 15.05 7.57 -7.01
C LYS A 2 13.73 8.34 -7.09
N ALA A 3 12.70 7.75 -7.68
CA ALA A 3 11.36 8.36 -7.74
C ALA A 3 10.81 8.69 -6.34
N THR A 4 11.03 7.82 -5.35
CA THR A 4 10.60 8.01 -3.96
C THR A 4 11.38 9.14 -3.27
N GLU A 5 12.67 9.28 -3.55
CA GLU A 5 13.49 10.37 -2.99
C GLU A 5 13.02 11.75 -3.48
N LEU A 6 12.62 11.85 -4.75
CA LEU A 6 12.11 13.10 -5.33
C LEU A 6 10.80 13.57 -4.65
N VAL A 7 9.98 12.63 -4.17
CA VAL A 7 8.71 12.94 -3.48
C VAL A 7 8.96 13.69 -2.16
N LEU A 8 10.08 13.44 -1.47
CA LEU A 8 10.37 14.07 -0.17
C LEU A 8 10.52 15.59 -0.23
N GLY A 9 10.85 16.14 -1.41
CA GLY A 9 10.92 17.58 -1.64
C GLY A 9 9.77 18.15 -2.47
N SER A 10 8.81 17.33 -2.90
CA SER A 10 7.77 17.77 -3.84
C SER A 10 6.49 18.28 -3.17
N GLY A 11 6.36 18.13 -1.85
CA GLY A 11 5.14 18.48 -1.10
C GLY A 11 3.99 17.46 -1.24
N ALA A 12 4.26 16.26 -1.78
CA ALA A 12 3.24 15.22 -1.90
C ALA A 12 3.07 14.44 -0.58
N ASP A 13 1.82 14.15 -0.23
CA ASP A 13 1.48 13.44 1.02
C ASP A 13 1.65 11.92 0.95
N PHE A 14 1.65 11.35 -0.26
CA PHE A 14 1.70 9.90 -0.46
C PHE A 14 2.60 9.49 -1.63
N VAL A 15 3.27 8.34 -1.45
CA VAL A 15 3.79 7.52 -2.54
C VAL A 15 2.81 6.39 -2.82
N LYS A 16 2.44 6.19 -4.10
CA LYS A 16 1.55 5.12 -4.54
C LYS A 16 2.33 4.08 -5.36
N THR A 17 2.10 2.78 -5.11
CA THR A 17 2.88 1.70 -5.77
C THR A 17 2.55 1.51 -7.24
N SER A 18 1.27 1.32 -7.59
CA SER A 18 0.89 0.85 -8.94
C SER A 18 -0.42 1.46 -9.41
N THR A 19 -0.56 1.66 -10.73
CA THR A 19 -1.78 2.20 -11.35
C THR A 19 -2.92 1.18 -11.36
N GLY A 20 -2.61 -0.11 -11.47
CA GLY A 20 -3.56 -1.21 -11.68
C GLY A 20 -3.76 -1.61 -13.14
N PHE A 21 -3.11 -0.92 -14.08
CA PHE A 21 -3.18 -1.19 -15.53
C PHE A 21 -1.86 -1.73 -16.13
N GLY A 22 -0.78 -1.73 -15.35
CA GLY A 22 0.49 -2.34 -15.75
C GLY A 22 0.49 -3.85 -15.60
N THR A 23 1.65 -4.46 -15.87
CA THR A 23 1.84 -5.92 -15.76
C THR A 23 1.88 -6.44 -14.32
N ASP A 24 2.19 -5.57 -13.35
CA ASP A 24 2.38 -5.90 -11.94
C ASP A 24 1.59 -4.97 -11.00
N GLY A 25 1.34 -5.45 -9.78
CA GLY A 25 0.71 -4.71 -8.68
C GLY A 25 1.65 -4.44 -7.51
N ALA A 26 1.08 -4.12 -6.34
CA ALA A 26 1.87 -3.86 -5.13
C ALA A 26 2.59 -5.13 -4.65
N LYS A 27 3.91 -5.03 -4.43
CA LYS A 27 4.75 -6.07 -3.79
C LYS A 27 5.23 -5.59 -2.42
N ILE A 28 5.39 -6.53 -1.49
CA ILE A 28 5.88 -6.24 -0.12
C ILE A 28 7.27 -5.60 -0.16
N SER A 29 8.15 -6.06 -1.06
CA SER A 29 9.48 -5.48 -1.26
C SER A 29 9.43 -4.00 -1.62
N ASP A 30 8.45 -3.60 -2.45
CA ASP A 30 8.31 -2.21 -2.90
C ASP A 30 7.85 -1.33 -1.73
N ILE A 31 6.91 -1.81 -0.91
CA ILE A 31 6.46 -1.11 0.29
C ILE A 31 7.62 -0.90 1.27
N ARG A 32 8.40 -1.95 1.55
CA ARG A 32 9.56 -1.87 2.45
C ARG A 32 10.62 -0.89 1.94
N LEU A 33 10.92 -0.94 0.64
CA LEU A 33 11.85 -0.01 -0.01
C LEU A 33 11.35 1.43 0.09
N ILE A 34 10.06 1.69 -0.16
CA ILE A 34 9.50 3.03 -0.02
C ILE A 34 9.58 3.48 1.45
N LYS A 35 9.24 2.60 2.40
CA LYS A 35 9.27 2.88 3.84
C LYS A 35 10.67 3.24 4.35
N GLU A 36 11.69 2.51 3.90
CA GLU A 36 13.09 2.82 4.18
C GLU A 36 13.46 4.26 3.79
N ILE A 37 12.99 4.72 2.62
CA ILE A 37 13.33 6.04 2.08
C ILE A 37 12.52 7.15 2.75
N VAL A 38 11.20 6.97 2.88
CA VAL A 38 10.32 8.04 3.36
C VAL A 38 10.22 8.14 4.87
N GLY A 39 10.50 7.04 5.59
CA GLY A 39 10.29 6.95 7.02
C GLY A 39 8.84 7.21 7.39
N ASN A 40 8.59 8.21 8.24
CA ASN A 40 7.25 8.65 8.64
C ASN A 40 6.81 9.98 8.00
N ARG A 41 7.58 10.51 7.04
CA ARG A 41 7.35 11.85 6.46
C ARG A 41 6.23 11.88 5.42
N VAL A 42 6.05 10.77 4.71
CA VAL A 42 5.10 10.63 3.60
C VAL A 42 4.37 9.30 3.76
N GLY A 43 3.06 9.29 3.52
CA GLY A 43 2.26 8.08 3.54
C GLY A 43 2.58 7.14 2.40
N ILE A 44 2.22 5.86 2.55
CA ILE A 44 2.42 4.85 1.51
C ILE A 44 1.06 4.24 1.15
N LYS A 45 0.66 4.39 -0.11
CA LYS A 45 -0.55 3.77 -0.66
C LYS A 45 -0.19 2.52 -1.47
N ALA A 46 -0.47 1.35 -0.91
CA ALA A 46 -0.39 0.09 -1.64
C ALA A 46 -1.62 -0.07 -2.53
N SER A 47 -1.42 -0.23 -3.84
CA SER A 47 -2.51 -0.50 -4.79
C SER A 47 -2.09 -1.41 -5.94
N GLY A 48 -3.06 -2.16 -6.46
CA GLY A 48 -2.87 -3.13 -7.54
C GLY A 48 -2.79 -4.58 -7.02
N GLY A 49 -3.77 -5.40 -7.41
CA GLY A 49 -3.79 -6.84 -7.10
C GLY A 49 -4.05 -7.21 -5.64
N ILE A 50 -4.57 -6.30 -4.80
CA ILE A 50 -4.95 -6.57 -3.41
C ILE A 50 -6.44 -6.95 -3.38
N ARG A 51 -6.76 -8.23 -3.16
CA ARG A 51 -8.11 -8.80 -3.33
C ARG A 51 -8.68 -9.50 -2.09
N ASP A 52 -7.87 -9.64 -1.05
CA ASP A 52 -8.21 -10.34 0.18
C ASP A 52 -7.56 -9.64 1.39
N ARG A 53 -8.07 -9.97 2.59
CA ARG A 53 -7.65 -9.36 3.85
C ARG A 53 -6.22 -9.70 4.22
N GLU A 54 -5.79 -10.93 3.99
CA GLU A 54 -4.43 -11.36 4.32
C GLU A 54 -3.39 -10.52 3.56
N LYS A 55 -3.57 -10.34 2.25
CA LYS A 55 -2.69 -9.51 1.44
C LYS A 55 -2.75 -8.05 1.85
N ALA A 56 -3.93 -7.52 2.19
CA ALA A 56 -4.05 -6.15 2.69
C ALA A 56 -3.27 -5.94 4.01
N LEU A 57 -3.38 -6.87 4.97
CA LEU A 57 -2.67 -6.82 6.25
C LEU A 57 -1.15 -6.89 6.05
N LYS A 58 -0.67 -7.80 5.20
CA LYS A 58 0.77 -7.89 4.86
C LYS A 58 1.32 -6.58 4.29
N MET A 59 0.52 -5.83 3.53
CA MET A 59 0.94 -4.51 3.02
C MET A 59 1.03 -3.48 4.15
N VAL A 60 0.10 -3.50 5.11
CA VAL A 60 0.12 -2.62 6.29
C VAL A 60 1.33 -2.93 7.17
N GLU A 61 1.55 -4.20 7.49
CA GLU A 61 2.73 -4.67 8.25
C GLU A 61 4.05 -4.27 7.57
N ALA A 62 4.09 -4.28 6.24
CA ALA A 62 5.26 -3.85 5.48
C ALA A 62 5.51 -2.33 5.54
N GLY A 63 4.52 -1.54 5.98
CA GLY A 63 4.62 -0.09 6.14
C GLY A 63 3.59 0.73 5.37
N ALA A 64 2.65 0.11 4.65
CA ALA A 64 1.59 0.84 3.95
C ALA A 64 0.61 1.48 4.96
N THR A 65 0.34 2.77 4.79
CA THR A 65 -0.62 3.52 5.63
C THR A 65 -1.97 3.73 4.92
N ARG A 66 -2.08 3.33 3.66
CA ARG A 66 -3.32 3.33 2.89
C ARG A 66 -3.38 2.15 1.92
N ILE A 67 -4.56 1.54 1.78
CA ILE A 67 -4.82 0.48 0.79
C ILE A 67 -5.74 1.02 -0.30
N GLY A 68 -5.41 0.74 -1.57
CA GLY A 68 -6.28 0.94 -2.72
C GLY A 68 -6.67 -0.40 -3.33
N ALA A 69 -7.94 -0.79 -3.19
CA ALA A 69 -8.47 -2.06 -3.69
C ALA A 69 -9.91 -1.89 -4.19
N SER A 70 -10.25 -2.54 -5.30
CA SER A 70 -11.63 -2.64 -5.80
C SER A 70 -12.45 -3.69 -5.05
N ALA A 71 -11.80 -4.67 -4.44
CA ALA A 71 -12.43 -5.70 -3.60
C ALA A 71 -12.59 -5.25 -2.12
N SER A 72 -12.73 -3.94 -1.86
CA SER A 72 -12.71 -3.37 -0.51
C SER A 72 -13.78 -3.97 0.40
N VAL A 73 -15.01 -4.13 -0.08
CA VAL A 73 -16.12 -4.73 0.67
C VAL A 73 -15.77 -6.14 1.14
N LYS A 74 -15.34 -7.01 0.22
CA LYS A 74 -14.89 -8.38 0.53
C LYS A 74 -13.76 -8.39 1.56
N ILE A 75 -12.78 -7.51 1.41
CA ILE A 75 -11.64 -7.39 2.33
C ILE A 75 -12.12 -7.08 3.75
N VAL A 76 -13.04 -6.12 3.90
CA VAL A 76 -13.55 -5.71 5.21
C VAL A 76 -14.48 -6.77 5.81
N GLU A 77 -15.42 -7.29 5.04
CA GLU A 77 -16.40 -8.30 5.48
C GLU A 77 -15.74 -9.63 5.87
N SER A 78 -14.63 -10.00 5.23
CA SER A 78 -13.87 -11.21 5.61
C SER A 78 -13.24 -11.14 7.01
N GLY A 79 -13.16 -9.95 7.62
CA GLY A 79 -12.81 -9.80 9.04
C GLY A 79 -14.02 -9.84 9.98
N GLY A 80 -15.24 -9.83 9.47
CA GLY A 80 -16.46 -9.47 10.20
C GLY A 80 -17.43 -10.61 10.49
N LYS A 81 -16.94 -11.80 10.85
CA LYS A 81 -17.81 -12.85 11.42
C LYS A 81 -17.49 -13.30 12.85
N ASN A 82 -16.45 -12.78 13.51
CA ASN A 82 -16.04 -13.38 14.80
C ASN A 82 -15.40 -12.46 15.84
N GLU A 83 -15.77 -11.19 15.89
CA GLU A 83 -15.38 -10.29 17.00
C GLU A 83 -16.54 -9.32 17.27
N ARG A 84 -17.54 -9.77 18.02
CA ARG A 84 -18.46 -8.94 18.81
C ARG A 84 -18.60 -9.54 20.19
#